data_AF-M6VJB3-F1
#
_entry.id   AF-M6VJB3-F1
#
_cell.length_a   1.000
_cell.length_b   1.000
_cell.length_c   1.000
_cell.angle_alpha   90.00
_cell.angle_beta   90.00
_cell.angle_gamma   90.00
#
_symmetry.space_group_name_H-M   'P 1'
#
loop_
_entity.id
_entity.type
_entity.pdbx_description
1 polymer ?
#
loop_
_entity_poly.entity_id
_entity_poly.type
_entity_poly.pdbx_seq_one_letter_code
_entity_poly.pdbx_strand_id
1 'polypeptide(L)'
;MIRNFLINSLKNTILYRIVFRMKVTAILPDDLIAEVQKYSGGKNITDSLQKALSEWLKQVKIKNLNAKLHKTPLSFQEGFSGENIRGLNRNR
;
A
#
# COMPACT_ATOMS: atom_id res chain seq x y z
N MET A 1 1.91 25.76 -0.97
CA MET A 1 0.71 26.48 -0.50
C MET A 1 -0.51 26.27 -1.41
N ILE A 2 -0.38 26.46 -2.72
CA ILE A 2 -1.47 26.31 -3.72
C ILE A 2 -2.07 24.89 -3.78
N ARG A 3 -1.25 23.85 -3.62
CA ARG A 3 -1.70 22.44 -3.66
C ARG A 3 -2.70 22.11 -2.54
N ASN A 4 -2.50 22.65 -1.33
CA ASN A 4 -3.40 22.44 -0.19
C ASN A 4 -4.71 23.22 -0.35
N PHE A 5 -4.68 24.39 -1.00
CA PHE A 5 -5.87 25.19 -1.30
C PHE A 5 -6.78 24.48 -2.32
N LEU A 6 -6.21 23.94 -3.40
CA LEU A 6 -6.96 23.17 -4.41
C LEU A 6 -7.57 21.89 -3.83
N ILE A 7 -6.83 21.16 -2.98
CA ILE A 7 -7.34 19.95 -2.31
C ILE A 7 -8.52 20.29 -1.38
N ASN A 8 -8.44 21.41 -0.64
CA ASN A 8 -9.53 21.80 0.25
C ASN A 8 -10.75 22.35 -0.52
N SER A 9 -10.56 23.01 -1.66
CA SER A 9 -11.64 23.48 -2.54
C SER A 9 -12.46 22.33 -3.13
N LEU A 10 -11.79 21.24 -3.52
CA LEU A 10 -12.45 20.09 -4.15
C LEU A 10 -13.30 19.25 -3.18
N LYS A 11 -13.00 19.24 -1.87
CA LYS A 11 -13.72 18.44 -0.87
C LYS A 11 -15.23 18.73 -0.79
N ASN A 12 -15.66 19.94 -1.18
CA ASN A 12 -17.06 20.37 -1.15
C ASN A 12 -17.80 20.16 -2.48
N THR A 13 -17.14 19.69 -3.52
CA THR A 13 -17.80 19.43 -4.82
C THR A 13 -18.70 18.19 -4.75
N ILE A 14 -19.84 18.24 -5.45
CA ILE A 14 -20.76 17.10 -5.59
C ILE A 14 -20.04 15.88 -6.17
N LEU A 15 -19.13 16.09 -7.14
CA LEU A 15 -18.32 15.04 -7.72
C LEU A 15 -17.42 14.36 -6.66
N TYR A 16 -16.73 15.15 -5.82
CA TYR A 16 -15.94 14.60 -4.72
C TYR A 16 -16.82 13.84 -3.72
N ARG A 17 -18.01 14.36 -3.40
CA ARG A 17 -18.98 13.67 -2.54
C ARG A 17 -19.55 12.39 -3.17
N ILE A 18 -19.73 12.30 -4.48
CA ILE A 18 -20.22 11.08 -5.13
C ILE A 18 -19.10 10.03 -5.21
N VAL A 19 -17.91 10.44 -5.62
CA VAL A 19 -16.77 9.55 -5.83
C VAL A 19 -16.17 9.05 -4.51
N PHE A 20 -16.05 9.90 -3.49
CA PHE A 20 -15.42 9.53 -2.20
C PHE A 20 -16.39 9.06 -1.12
N ARG A 21 -17.70 9.12 -1.35
CA ARG A 21 -18.72 8.81 -0.33
C ARG A 21 -19.61 7.64 -0.72
N MET A 22 -19.17 6.83 -1.68
CA MET A 22 -19.89 5.64 -2.09
C MET A 22 -20.13 4.74 -0.87
N LYS A 23 -21.41 4.54 -0.52
CA LYS A 23 -21.79 3.67 0.59
C LYS A 23 -21.81 2.25 0.08
N VAL A 24 -21.04 1.38 0.73
CA VAL A 24 -20.98 -0.05 0.41
C VAL A 24 -21.72 -0.80 1.50
N THR A 25 -22.68 -1.62 1.12
CA THR A 25 -23.38 -2.55 2.00
C THR A 25 -22.84 -3.96 1.75
N ALA A 26 -22.48 -4.67 2.81
CA ALA A 26 -21.99 -6.04 2.74
C ALA A 26 -22.61 -6.87 3.86
N ILE A 27 -22.83 -8.16 3.60
CA ILE A 27 -23.23 -9.14 4.61
C ILE A 27 -21.94 -9.80 5.10
N LEU A 28 -21.64 -9.66 6.39
CA LEU A 28 -20.42 -10.15 7.03
C LEU A 28 -20.75 -10.82 8.37
N PRO A 29 -20.05 -11.90 8.76
CA PRO A 29 -20.20 -12.52 10.07
C PRO A 29 -19.79 -11.56 11.22
N ASP A 30 -20.59 -11.53 12.29
CA ASP A 30 -20.36 -10.62 13.42
C ASP A 30 -19.09 -10.92 14.21
N ASP A 31 -18.74 -12.20 14.34
CA ASP A 31 -17.50 -12.68 14.96
C ASP A 31 -16.26 -12.15 14.23
N LEU A 32 -16.27 -12.22 12.90
CA LEU A 32 -15.21 -11.65 12.07
C LEU A 32 -15.10 -10.14 12.24
N ILE A 33 -16.23 -9.42 12.29
CA ILE A 33 -16.21 -7.97 12.54
C ILE A 33 -15.61 -7.66 13.91
N ALA A 34 -15.99 -8.40 14.94
CA ALA A 34 -15.47 -8.21 16.30
C ALA A 34 -13.95 -8.44 16.36
N GLU A 35 -13.45 -9.49 15.73
CA GLU A 35 -12.01 -9.76 15.63
C GLU A 35 -11.26 -8.66 14.87
N VAL A 36 -11.76 -8.29 13.69
CA VAL A 36 -11.12 -7.24 12.88
C VAL A 36 -11.09 -5.92 13.64
N GLN A 37 -12.16 -5.54 14.34
CA GLN A 37 -12.15 -4.34 15.17
C GLN A 37 -11.14 -4.43 16.32
N LYS A 38 -11.08 -5.56 17.02
CA LYS A 38 -10.14 -5.81 18.13
C LYS A 38 -8.68 -5.69 17.69
N TYR A 39 -8.32 -6.28 16.55
CA TYR A 39 -6.91 -6.37 16.12
C TYR A 39 -6.45 -5.22 15.23
N SER A 40 -7.34 -4.58 14.46
CA SER A 40 -6.96 -3.48 13.57
C SER A 40 -6.63 -2.17 14.30
N GLY A 41 -7.07 -2.01 15.56
CA GLY A 41 -6.98 -0.74 16.29
C GLY A 41 -7.72 0.41 15.56
N GLY A 42 -8.74 0.09 14.78
CA GLY A 42 -9.59 1.06 14.10
C GLY A 42 -10.58 1.70 15.07
N LYS A 43 -10.90 2.99 14.86
CA LYS A 43 -11.85 3.71 15.73
C LYS A 43 -13.32 3.31 15.52
N ASN A 44 -13.62 2.65 14.39
CA ASN A 44 -14.93 2.14 14.02
C ASN A 44 -14.78 1.03 12.96
N ILE A 45 -15.88 0.33 12.64
CA ILE A 45 -15.88 -0.80 11.70
C ILE A 45 -15.26 -0.41 10.34
N THR A 46 -15.62 0.75 9.79
CA THR A 46 -15.08 1.22 8.50
C THR A 46 -13.57 1.41 8.53
N ASP A 47 -13.04 2.08 9.55
CA ASP A 47 -11.59 2.30 9.73
C ASP A 47 -10.86 0.98 9.97
N SER A 48 -11.44 0.09 10.78
CA SER A 48 -10.93 -1.25 11.04
C SER A 48 -10.80 -2.08 9.75
N LEU A 49 -11.86 -2.12 8.93
CA LEU A 49 -11.87 -2.81 7.65
C LEU A 49 -10.87 -2.18 6.67
N GLN A 50 -10.79 -0.84 6.61
CA GLN A 50 -9.86 -0.16 5.72
C GLN A 50 -8.40 -0.51 6.06
N LYS A 51 -8.03 -0.52 7.35
CA LYS A 51 -6.70 -0.93 7.81
C LYS A 51 -6.41 -2.39 7.47
N ALA A 52 -7.33 -3.29 7.82
CA ALA A 52 -7.17 -4.72 7.59
C ALA A 52 -7.00 -5.05 6.09
N LEU A 53 -7.87 -4.50 5.23
CA LEU A 53 -7.80 -4.72 3.78
C LEU A 53 -6.54 -4.12 3.16
N SER A 54 -6.12 -2.94 3.62
CA SER A 54 -4.89 -2.30 3.14
C SER A 54 -3.66 -3.13 3.49
N GLU A 55 -3.63 -3.69 4.69
CA GLU A 55 -2.53 -4.54 5.15
C GLU A 55 -2.50 -5.87 4.40
N TRP A 56 -3.65 -6.53 4.25
CA TRP A 56 -3.78 -7.72 3.43
C TRP A 56 -3.27 -7.49 1.99
N LEU A 57 -3.63 -6.35 1.39
CA LEU A 57 -3.16 -6.01 0.04
C LEU A 57 -1.62 -5.88 -0.03
N LYS A 58 -0.98 -5.31 1.00
CA LYS A 58 0.50 -5.26 1.05
C LYS A 58 1.09 -6.66 1.12
N GLN A 59 0.54 -7.53 1.96
CA GLN A 59 1.00 -8.92 2.09
C GLN A 59 0.89 -9.69 0.78
N VAL A 60 -0.23 -9.54 0.06
CA VAL A 60 -0.43 -10.13 -1.27
C VAL A 60 0.60 -9.59 -2.26
N LYS A 61 0.89 -8.28 -2.25
CA LYS A 61 1.92 -7.69 -3.12
C LYS A 61 3.31 -8.26 -2.83
N ILE A 62 3.69 -8.40 -1.55
CA ILE A 62 4.97 -8.99 -1.15
C ILE A 62 5.05 -10.44 -1.59
N LYS A 63 4.00 -11.24 -1.36
CA LYS A 63 3.95 -12.65 -1.80
C LYS A 63 4.14 -12.76 -3.30
N ASN A 64 3.47 -11.91 -4.08
CA ASN A 64 3.59 -11.89 -5.54
C ASN A 64 4.98 -11.46 -5.99
N LEU A 65 5.60 -10.47 -5.32
CA LEU A 65 6.97 -10.06 -5.59
C LEU A 65 7.95 -11.21 -5.33
N ASN A 66 7.83 -11.88 -4.17
CA ASN A 66 8.69 -13.01 -3.82
C ASN A 66 8.56 -14.16 -4.82
N ALA A 67 7.34 -14.45 -5.29
CA ALA A 67 7.12 -15.45 -6.32
C ALA A 67 7.78 -15.09 -7.66
N LYS A 68 7.82 -13.79 -8.02
CA LYS A 68 8.56 -13.31 -9.20
C LYS A 68 10.07 -13.44 -9.01
N LEU A 69 10.58 -13.00 -7.86
CA LEU A 69 12.01 -13.08 -7.52
C LEU A 69 12.51 -14.53 -7.48
N HIS A 70 11.69 -15.49 -7.03
CA HIS A 70 12.06 -16.89 -7.05
C HIS A 70 12.20 -17.43 -8.50
N LYS A 71 11.36 -16.98 -9.43
CA LYS A 71 11.43 -17.39 -10.85
C LYS A 71 12.61 -16.76 -11.58
N THR A 72 12.89 -15.51 -11.27
CA THR A 72 14.00 -14.74 -11.85
C THR A 72 14.76 -14.06 -10.71
N PRO A 73 15.71 -14.77 -10.07
CA PRO A 73 16.50 -14.21 -8.99
C PRO A 73 17.25 -12.97 -9.46
N LEU A 74 17.35 -11.99 -8.57
CA LEU A 74 18.24 -10.86 -8.81
C LEU A 74 19.67 -11.37 -8.74
N SER A 75 20.39 -11.24 -9.85
CA SER A 75 21.83 -11.43 -9.90
C SER A 75 22.52 -10.08 -9.95
N PHE A 76 23.74 -10.01 -9.40
CA PHE A 76 24.61 -8.91 -9.73
C PHE A 76 24.91 -8.93 -11.24
N GLN A 77 25.25 -7.76 -11.80
CA GLN A 77 25.78 -7.72 -13.16
C GLN A 77 27.01 -8.60 -13.27
N GLU A 78 27.21 -9.20 -14.44
CA GLU A 78 28.38 -10.02 -14.71
C GLU A 78 29.66 -9.21 -14.45
N GLY A 79 30.62 -9.82 -13.75
CA GLY A 79 31.85 -9.14 -13.35
C GLY A 79 31.68 -8.12 -12.21
N PHE A 80 30.55 -8.09 -11.50
CA PHE A 80 30.42 -7.26 -10.30
C PHE A 80 31.41 -7.70 -9.21
N SER A 81 32.40 -6.85 -8.95
CA SER A 81 33.38 -7.04 -7.88
C SER A 81 33.63 -5.72 -7.15
N GLY A 82 33.98 -5.80 -5.87
CA GLY A 82 34.34 -4.61 -5.10
C GLY A 82 35.53 -3.86 -5.69
N GLU A 83 36.43 -4.56 -6.37
CA GLU A 83 37.56 -3.97 -7.08
C GLU A 83 37.10 -3.15 -8.30
N ASN A 84 36.22 -3.71 -9.13
CA ASN A 84 35.67 -3.03 -10.31
C ASN A 84 34.89 -1.76 -9.93
N ILE A 85 34.07 -1.83 -8.87
CA ILE A 85 33.31 -0.68 -8.38
C ILE A 85 34.23 0.40 -7.78
N ARG A 86 35.26 0.00 -7.01
CA ARG A 86 36.24 0.96 -6.48
C ARG A 86 37.05 1.63 -7.59
N GLY A 87 37.40 0.90 -8.65
CA GLY A 87 38.06 1.44 -9.83
C GLY A 87 37.21 2.49 -10.54
N LEU A 88 35.94 2.19 -10.82
CA LEU A 88 34.99 3.15 -11.41
C LEU A 88 34.85 4.43 -10.58
N ASN A 89 34.74 4.31 -9.26
CA ASN A 89 34.55 5.47 -8.37
C ASN A 89 35.80 6.35 -8.23
N ARG A 90 37.00 5.81 -8.46
CA ARG A 90 38.27 6.55 -8.41
C ARG A 90 38.62 7.25 -9.73
N ASN A 91 38.01 6.82 -10.84
CA ASN A 91 38.21 7.37 -12.19
C ASN A 91 37.11 8.36 -12.62
N ARG A 92 36.24 8.78 -11.69
CA ARG A 92 35.35 9.94 -11.83
C ARG A 92 36.01 11.16 -11.22
#